data_AF-A0A7J7GUI8-F1
#
_entry.id   AF-A0A7J7GUI8-F1
#
_cell.length_a   1.000
_cell.length_b   1.000
_cell.length_c   1.000
_cell.angle_alpha   90.00
_cell.angle_beta   90.00
_cell.angle_gamma   90.00
#
_symmetry.space_group_name_H-M   'P 1'
#
loop_
_entity.id
_entity.type
_entity.pdbx_description
1 polymer ?
#
loop_
_entity_poly.entity_id
_entity_poly.type
_entity_poly.pdbx_seq_one_letter_code
_entity_poly.pdbx_strand_id
1 'polypeptide(L)'
;MEKRQTADCPILQRTPIRVLHRRSPLEREKIIHWMKIERIAGSSQYFLLHLCTQAGTYIKEFVHGDLGRTHPSVGSILGCRAEILQLDVTDVKMDCFLTE
;
A
#
# COMPACT_ATOMS: atom_id res chain seq x y z
N MET A 1 -18.74 -11.90 0.70
CA MET A 1 -17.49 -12.40 0.09
C MET A 1 -16.43 -12.49 1.18
N GLU A 2 -15.96 -13.70 1.46
CA GLU A 2 -15.10 -14.02 2.60
C GLU A 2 -13.69 -13.43 2.41
N LYS A 3 -13.25 -12.57 3.34
CA LYS A 3 -11.89 -12.04 3.36
C LYS A 3 -10.97 -13.18 3.81
N ARG A 4 -10.29 -13.85 2.89
CA ARG A 4 -9.20 -14.77 3.27
C ARG A 4 -8.15 -13.96 4.01
N GLN A 5 -7.90 -14.32 5.27
CA GLN A 5 -6.88 -13.71 6.10
C GLN A 5 -5.51 -14.13 5.56
N THR A 6 -4.93 -13.29 4.71
CA THR A 6 -3.51 -13.35 4.38
C THR A 6 -2.71 -12.97 5.62
N ALA A 7 -1.54 -13.58 5.82
CA ALA A 7 -0.63 -13.16 6.88
C ALA A 7 -0.26 -11.68 6.69
N ASP A 8 -0.12 -10.95 7.80
CA ASP A 8 0.34 -9.56 7.79
C ASP A 8 1.68 -9.47 7.03
N CYS A 9 1.75 -8.56 6.08
CA CYS A 9 2.96 -8.35 5.27
C CYS A 9 3.67 -7.08 5.76
N PRO A 10 4.81 -7.21 6.47
CA PRO A 10 5.61 -6.06 6.86
C PRO A 10 6.31 -5.46 5.65
N ILE A 11 6.35 -4.13 5.61
CA ILE A 11 7.09 -3.33 4.64
C ILE A 11 7.88 -2.24 5.36
N LEU A 12 9.00 -1.85 4.80
CA LEU A 12 9.79 -0.70 5.24
C LEU A 12 9.52 0.47 4.30
N GLN A 13 9.07 1.60 4.87
CA GLN A 13 8.85 2.84 4.13
C GLN A 13 9.70 3.96 4.71
N ARG A 14 10.61 4.49 3.88
CA ARG A 14 11.18 5.81 4.14
C ARG A 14 10.14 6.88 3.86
N THR A 15 10.32 8.02 4.52
CA THR A 15 9.49 9.20 4.28
C THR A 15 9.55 9.55 2.79
N PRO A 16 8.40 9.55 2.08
CA PRO A 16 8.38 9.69 0.62
C PRO A 16 9.05 10.95 0.12
N ILE A 17 9.74 10.89 -1.03
CA ILE A 17 10.43 12.04 -1.61
C ILE A 17 9.48 13.25 -1.73
N ARG A 18 8.26 13.02 -2.23
CA ARG A 18 7.24 14.08 -2.42
C ARG A 18 6.79 14.77 -1.13
N VAL A 19 7.12 14.23 0.05
CA VAL A 19 6.76 14.82 1.35
C VAL A 19 7.97 15.23 2.19
N LEU A 20 9.20 14.97 1.73
CA LEU A 20 10.42 15.30 2.48
C LEU A 20 10.54 16.79 2.80
N HIS A 21 10.01 17.68 1.96
CA HIS A 21 10.01 19.13 2.22
C HIS A 21 9.20 19.54 3.45
N ARG A 22 8.33 18.66 3.98
CA ARG A 22 7.43 18.96 5.11
C ARG A 22 7.45 17.93 6.23
N ARG A 23 8.18 16.83 6.07
CA ARG A 23 8.26 15.73 7.04
C ARG A 23 9.71 15.34 7.25
N SER A 24 10.08 15.04 8.50
CA SER A 24 11.41 14.54 8.83
C SER A 24 11.73 13.25 8.09
N PRO A 25 12.96 13.10 7.56
CA PRO A 25 13.40 11.90 6.86
C PRO A 25 13.55 10.73 7.84
N LEU A 26 12.54 9.86 7.89
CA LEU A 26 12.48 8.70 8.77
C LEU A 26 12.11 7.44 7.99
N GLU A 27 12.63 6.29 8.41
CA GLU A 27 12.24 4.95 7.96
C GLU A 27 11.30 4.33 8.99
N ARG A 28 10.21 3.71 8.54
CA ARG A 28 9.19 3.11 9.41
C ARG A 28 8.76 1.78 8.85
N GLU A 29 8.66 0.79 9.73
CA GLU A 29 7.91 -0.42 9.43
C GLU A 29 6.42 -0.09 9.33
N LYS A 30 5.76 -0.69 8.35
CA LYS A 30 4.34 -0.63 8.07
C LYS A 30 3.82 -2.02 7.75
N ILE A 31 2.53 -2.22 7.97
CA ILE A 31 1.89 -3.51 7.74
C ILE A 31 0.84 -3.36 6.64
N ILE A 32 0.89 -4.25 5.66
CA ILE A 32 -0.21 -4.51 4.74
C ILE A 32 -0.96 -5.72 5.29
N HIS A 33 -2.19 -5.48 5.78
CA HIS A 33 -3.00 -6.51 6.43
C HIS A 33 -3.55 -7.54 5.44
N TRP A 34 -4.00 -7.06 4.28
CA TRP A 34 -4.39 -7.94 3.18
C TRP A 34 -4.34 -7.19 1.86
N MET A 35 -4.23 -7.98 0.78
CA MET A 35 -4.32 -7.52 -0.60
C MET A 35 -5.18 -8.47 -1.43
N LYS A 36 -5.88 -7.92 -2.41
CA LYS A 36 -6.63 -8.68 -3.41
C LYS A 36 -6.49 -8.00 -4.76
N ILE A 37 -6.21 -8.80 -5.78
CA ILE A 37 -6.14 -8.33 -7.17
C ILE A 37 -7.45 -8.64 -7.88
N GLU A 38 -7.97 -7.68 -8.62
CA GLU A 38 -9.01 -7.87 -9.62
C GLU A 38 -8.44 -7.53 -11.01
N ARG A 39 -8.54 -8.48 -11.94
CA ARG A 39 -8.02 -8.33 -13.30
C ARG A 39 -9.00 -7.54 -14.15
N ILE A 40 -8.47 -6.64 -14.97
CA ILE A 40 -9.28 -5.89 -15.94
C ILE A 40 -9.37 -6.72 -17.23
N ALA A 41 -10.58 -7.12 -17.61
CA ALA A 41 -10.80 -7.90 -18.83
C ALA A 41 -10.28 -7.15 -20.06
N GLY A 42 -9.56 -7.85 -20.94
CA GLY A 42 -8.98 -7.25 -22.15
C GLY A 42 -7.70 -6.45 -21.92
N SER A 43 -7.16 -6.38 -20.70
CA SER A 43 -5.84 -5.79 -20.44
C SER A 43 -4.92 -6.75 -19.68
N SER A 44 -3.68 -6.88 -20.16
CA SER A 44 -2.60 -7.59 -19.46
C SER A 44 -1.75 -6.68 -18.57
N GLN A 45 -1.87 -5.36 -18.71
CA GLN A 45 -1.00 -4.37 -18.06
C GLN A 45 -1.69 -3.65 -16.89
N TYR A 46 -3.01 -3.76 -16.77
CA TYR A 46 -3.79 -3.09 -15.73
C TYR A 46 -4.52 -4.09 -14.84
N PHE A 47 -4.59 -3.77 -13.56
CA PHE A 47 -5.37 -4.49 -12.56
C PHE A 47 -5.77 -3.52 -11.45
N LEU A 48 -6.83 -3.86 -10.72
CA LEU A 48 -7.20 -3.18 -9.49
C LEU A 48 -6.56 -3.90 -8.30
N LEU A 49 -5.91 -3.14 -7.43
CA LEU A 49 -5.35 -3.64 -6.18
C LEU A 49 -6.20 -3.11 -5.02
N HIS A 50 -6.97 -4.00 -4.40
CA HIS A 50 -7.62 -3.72 -3.13
C HIS A 50 -6.68 -4.09 -1.99
N LEU A 51 -6.57 -3.24 -0.99
CA LEU A 51 -5.71 -3.50 0.16
C LEU A 51 -6.24 -2.83 1.43
N CYS A 52 -5.85 -3.39 2.57
CA CYS A 52 -6.01 -2.77 3.88
C CYS A 52 -4.64 -2.69 4.53
N THR A 53 -4.32 -1.53 5.09
CA THR A 53 -2.99 -1.22 5.59
C THR A 53 -3.05 -0.59 6.97
N GLN A 54 -1.93 -0.64 7.69
CA GLN A 54 -1.75 0.12 8.91
C GLN A 54 -1.88 1.62 8.65
N ALA A 55 -2.33 2.36 9.66
CA ALA A 55 -2.38 3.81 9.61
C ALA A 55 -1.03 4.47 9.20
N GLY A 56 -1.13 5.49 8.36
CA GLY A 56 0.02 6.25 7.87
C GLY A 56 0.88 5.54 6.83
N THR A 57 0.39 4.45 6.23
CA THR A 57 1.06 3.79 5.10
C THR A 57 0.93 4.64 3.84
N TYR A 58 2.04 4.83 3.14
CA TYR A 58 2.11 5.61 1.90
C TYR A 58 1.84 4.70 0.70
N ILE A 59 0.57 4.64 0.27
CA ILE A 59 0.10 3.67 -0.73
C ILE A 59 0.76 3.85 -2.10
N LYS A 60 0.91 5.09 -2.57
CA LYS A 60 1.56 5.35 -3.88
C LYS A 60 2.96 4.77 -3.89
N GLU A 61 3.72 5.07 -2.85
CA GLU A 61 5.10 4.62 -2.69
C GLU A 61 5.20 3.10 -2.47
N PHE A 62 4.21 2.46 -1.84
CA PHE A 62 4.11 1.01 -1.83
C PHE A 62 3.91 0.41 -3.22
N VAL A 63 3.21 1.09 -4.14
CA VAL A 63 3.05 0.62 -5.52
C VAL A 63 4.35 0.77 -6.32
N HIS A 64 4.85 2.00 -6.47
CA HIS A 64 5.96 2.32 -7.38
C HIS A 64 7.36 2.22 -6.73
N GLY A 65 7.44 2.00 -5.41
CA GLY A 65 8.68 1.79 -4.68
C GLY A 65 9.50 3.04 -4.34
N ASP A 66 9.07 4.24 -4.76
CA ASP A 66 9.74 5.53 -4.50
C ASP A 66 11.26 5.47 -4.74
N LEU A 67 11.69 4.97 -5.90
CA LEU A 67 13.11 4.77 -6.25
C LEU A 67 13.88 3.87 -5.26
N GLY A 68 13.22 2.82 -4.76
CA GLY A 68 13.80 1.87 -3.81
C GLY A 68 13.71 2.29 -2.34
N ARG A 69 12.95 3.35 -2.03
CA ARG A 69 12.75 3.85 -0.66
C ARG A 69 11.59 3.17 0.08
N THR A 70 10.81 2.36 -0.61
CA THR A 70 9.83 1.44 -0.01
C THR A 70 10.13 0.00 -0.44
N HIS A 71 10.25 -0.92 0.52
CA HIS A 71 10.55 -2.32 0.25
C HIS A 71 9.88 -3.29 1.25
N PRO A 72 9.25 -4.39 0.80
CA PRO A 72 8.89 -4.63 -0.59
C PRO A 72 7.83 -3.62 -1.09
N SER A 73 7.90 -3.31 -2.39
CA SER A 73 6.88 -2.60 -3.16
C SER A 73 6.20 -3.53 -4.16
N VAL A 74 5.02 -3.17 -4.68
CA VAL A 74 4.32 -3.95 -5.72
C VAL A 74 5.21 -4.19 -6.93
N GLY A 75 5.92 -3.15 -7.39
CA GLY A 75 6.89 -3.31 -8.49
C GLY A 75 7.98 -4.34 -8.18
N SER A 76 8.55 -4.31 -6.97
CA SER A 76 9.56 -5.30 -6.56
C SER A 76 8.99 -6.71 -6.42
N ILE A 77 7.74 -6.85 -5.95
CA ILE A 77 7.06 -8.14 -5.78
C ILE A 77 6.78 -8.78 -7.14
N LEU A 78 6.37 -7.97 -8.13
CA LEU A 78 6.07 -8.43 -9.49
C LEU A 78 7.32 -8.50 -10.39
N GLY A 79 8.46 -8.00 -9.94
CA GLY A 79 9.69 -7.93 -10.73
C GLY A 79 9.57 -6.99 -11.94
N CYS A 80 8.71 -5.96 -11.85
CA CYS A 80 8.46 -5.02 -12.95
C CYS A 80 8.30 -3.58 -12.45
N ARG A 81 8.28 -2.63 -13.38
CA ARG A 81 7.88 -1.25 -13.06
C ARG A 81 6.36 -1.22 -12.87
N ALA A 82 5.91 -0.85 -11.68
CA ALA A 82 4.51 -0.61 -11.37
C ALA A 82 4.28 0.88 -11.11
N GLU A 83 3.19 1.42 -11.66
CA GLU A 83 2.77 2.81 -11.47
C GLU A 83 1.31 2.83 -11.02
N ILE A 84 0.94 3.86 -10.26
CA ILE A 84 -0.43 4.04 -9.78
C ILE A 84 -1.14 5.11 -10.62
N LEU A 85 -2.26 4.72 -11.24
CA LEU A 85 -3.06 5.63 -12.06
C LEU A 85 -4.14 6.34 -11.24
N GLN A 86 -4.81 5.60 -10.36
CA GLN A 86 -5.89 6.08 -9.51
C GLN A 86 -5.77 5.47 -8.11
N LEU A 87 -6.26 6.19 -7.11
CA LEU A 87 -6.25 5.77 -5.71
C LEU A 87 -7.48 6.32 -5.00
N ASP A 88 -8.30 5.41 -4.49
CA ASP A 88 -9.48 5.74 -3.69
C ASP A 88 -9.34 5.16 -2.28
N VAL A 89 -9.82 5.92 -1.29
CA VAL A 89 -9.99 5.40 0.08
C VAL A 89 -11.39 4.84 0.18
N THR A 90 -11.52 3.52 0.32
CA THR A 90 -12.84 2.86 0.33
C THR A 90 -13.44 2.71 1.73
N ASP A 91 -12.60 2.73 2.77
CA ASP A 91 -13.02 2.57 4.16
C ASP A 91 -11.95 3.13 5.11
N VAL A 92 -12.36 3.65 6.27
CA VAL A 92 -11.47 4.13 7.33
C VAL A 92 -11.90 3.48 8.64
N LYS A 93 -11.15 2.47 9.06
CA LYS A 93 -11.39 1.79 10.34
C LYS A 93 -10.91 2.66 11.47
N MET A 94 -11.87 3.21 12.22
CA MET A 94 -11.62 3.87 13.47
C MET A 94 -12.09 2.93 14.58
N ASP A 95 -11.18 2.46 15.41
CA ASP A 95 -11.56 1.89 16.71
C ASP A 95 -11.92 3.08 17.61
N CYS A 96 -13.09 3.65 17.38
CA CYS A 96 -13.69 4.58 18.33
C CYS A 96 -13.99 3.77 19.58
N PHE A 97 -13.42 4.14 20.73
CA PHE A 97 -13.76 3.55 22.02
C PHE A 97 -15.28 3.51 22.18
N LEU A 98 -15.89 2.34 22.02
CA LEU A 98 -17.14 2.04 22.67
C LEU A 98 -16.77 1.83 24.14
N THR A 99 -16.74 2.92 24.89
CA THR A 99 -17.01 2.83 26.32
C THR A 99 -18.43 2.29 26.46
N GLU A 100 -18.58 1.33 27.38
CA GLU A 100 -19.88 0.79 27.82
C GLU A 100 -20.95 1.86 28.03
#